data_AF-A0A6I3ME91-F1
#
_entry.id   AF-A0A6I3ME91-F1
#
_cell.length_a   1.000
_cell.length_b   1.000
_cell.length_c   1.000
_cell.angle_alpha   90.00
_cell.angle_beta   90.00
_cell.angle_gamma   90.00
#
_symmetry.space_group_name_H-M   'P 1'
#
loop_
_entity.id
_entity.type
_entity.pdbx_description
1 polymer ?
#
loop_
_entity_poly.entity_id
_entity_poly.type
_entity_poly.pdbx_seq_one_letter_code
_entity_poly.pdbx_strand_id
1 'polypeptide(L)'
;MRKILVIMPLLVLGCVNKLREDRLYLKEIKAKNKIIEWFYYSNVSSTSADYVLLCDTINGKNDTVINSTNIKDVRFINDTITLFFYGKPKNYDDYLIIKKTIGDFKITIDTNSVSNGPIPSRESYLKKQ
;
A
#
# COMPACT_ATOMS: atom_id res chain seq x y z
N MET A 1 64.50 3.27 -23.52
CA MET A 1 63.55 2.48 -22.68
C MET A 1 62.21 3.20 -22.68
N ARG A 2 61.21 2.71 -23.42
CA ARG A 2 59.88 3.34 -23.54
C ARG A 2 59.05 2.98 -22.31
N LYS A 3 58.60 4.00 -21.56
CA LYS A 3 57.66 3.83 -20.44
C LYS A 3 56.23 3.86 -21.02
N ILE A 4 55.52 2.74 -20.93
CA ILE A 4 54.10 2.66 -21.33
C ILE A 4 53.27 3.12 -20.14
N LEU A 5 52.60 4.25 -20.30
CA LEU A 5 51.65 4.79 -19.33
C LEU A 5 50.32 4.04 -19.51
N VAL A 6 50.00 3.10 -18.62
CA VAL A 6 48.71 2.41 -18.62
C VAL A 6 47.71 3.27 -17.84
N ILE A 7 46.90 4.03 -18.56
CA ILE A 7 45.74 4.73 -17.98
C ILE A 7 44.62 3.69 -17.90
N MET A 8 44.33 3.19 -16.70
CA MET A 8 43.18 2.31 -16.48
C MET A 8 41.92 3.18 -16.28
N PRO A 9 40.89 3.11 -17.14
CA PRO A 9 39.66 3.84 -16.89
C PRO A 9 38.85 3.08 -15.84
N LEU A 10 38.79 3.65 -14.63
CA LEU A 10 37.88 3.21 -13.58
C LEU A 10 36.45 3.58 -14.02
N LEU A 11 35.80 2.70 -14.77
CA LEU A 11 34.37 2.77 -15.04
C LEU A 11 33.62 2.48 -13.75
N VAL A 12 33.44 3.50 -12.91
CA VAL A 12 32.42 3.47 -11.86
C VAL A 12 31.07 3.64 -12.57
N LEU A 13 30.59 2.56 -13.19
CA LEU A 13 29.19 2.40 -13.52
C LEU A 13 28.44 2.46 -12.19
N GLY A 14 27.95 3.64 -11.84
CA GLY A 14 27.02 3.81 -10.74
C GLY A 14 25.82 2.93 -11.01
N CYS A 15 25.79 1.73 -10.43
CA CYS A 15 24.57 1.00 -10.21
C CYS A 15 23.75 1.81 -9.21
N VAL A 16 23.06 2.84 -9.70
CA VAL A 16 21.88 3.38 -9.02
C VAL A 16 20.80 2.30 -9.18
N ASN A 17 20.94 1.22 -8.42
CA ASN A 17 19.82 0.34 -8.12
C ASN A 17 18.88 1.19 -7.27
N LYS A 18 18.03 2.00 -7.92
CA LYS A 18 16.78 2.39 -7.30
C LYS A 18 16.06 1.07 -7.04
N LEU A 19 16.17 0.58 -5.80
CA LEU A 19 15.32 -0.46 -5.27
C LEU A 19 13.90 0.00 -5.58
N ARG A 20 13.32 -0.55 -6.64
CA ARG A 20 11.98 -0.21 -7.08
C ARG A 20 11.08 -0.83 -6.02
N GLU A 21 10.38 0.01 -5.27
CA GLU A 21 9.51 -0.49 -4.21
C GLU A 21 8.40 -1.34 -4.84
N ASP A 22 8.41 -2.64 -4.54
CA ASP A 22 7.38 -3.55 -5.03
C ASP A 22 6.11 -3.40 -4.18
N ARG A 23 4.95 -3.49 -4.82
CA ARG A 23 3.66 -3.55 -4.11
C ARG A 23 3.45 -4.96 -3.55
N LEU A 24 3.33 -5.05 -2.25
CA LEU A 24 2.97 -6.27 -1.53
C LEU A 24 1.48 -6.21 -1.20
N TYR A 25 0.71 -7.11 -1.82
CA TYR A 25 -0.73 -7.16 -1.70
C TYR A 25 -1.14 -7.98 -0.48
N LEU A 26 -2.11 -7.43 0.26
CA LEU A 26 -2.74 -8.07 1.40
C LEU A 26 -4.07 -8.68 0.99
N LYS A 27 -4.82 -7.98 0.13
CA LYS A 27 -6.15 -8.39 -0.31
C LYS A 27 -6.53 -7.76 -1.63
N GLU A 28 -7.30 -8.49 -2.42
CA GLU A 28 -8.00 -8.00 -3.60
C GLU A 28 -9.46 -8.40 -3.50
N ILE A 29 -10.38 -7.46 -3.72
CA ILE A 29 -11.82 -7.74 -3.72
C ILE A 29 -12.41 -7.25 -5.05
N LYS A 30 -12.97 -8.17 -5.82
CA LYS A 30 -13.64 -7.86 -7.09
C LYS A 30 -15.11 -7.52 -6.85
N ALA A 31 -15.55 -6.39 -7.37
CA ALA A 31 -16.91 -5.88 -7.20
C ALA A 31 -17.41 -5.24 -8.50
N LYS A 32 -18.28 -5.96 -9.24
CA LYS A 32 -18.81 -5.50 -10.54
C LYS A 32 -17.65 -5.14 -11.50
N ASN A 33 -17.59 -3.88 -11.95
CA ASN A 33 -16.56 -3.29 -12.81
C ASN A 33 -15.44 -2.59 -12.02
N LYS A 34 -15.27 -2.94 -10.74
CA LYS A 34 -14.30 -2.33 -9.85
C LYS A 34 -13.50 -3.39 -9.11
N ILE A 35 -12.29 -3.02 -8.72
CA ILE A 35 -11.41 -3.82 -7.87
C ILE A 35 -11.00 -2.97 -6.68
N ILE A 36 -11.16 -3.50 -5.47
CA ILE A 36 -10.62 -2.90 -4.25
C ILE A 36 -9.29 -3.59 -3.98
N GLU A 37 -8.20 -2.86 -4.07
CA GLU A 37 -6.85 -3.35 -3.82
C GLU A 37 -6.36 -2.84 -2.47
N TRP A 38 -5.88 -3.75 -1.62
CA TRP A 38 -5.22 -3.42 -0.36
C TRP A 38 -3.78 -3.91 -0.41
N PHE A 39 -2.82 -2.98 -0.35
CA PHE A 39 -1.39 -3.27 -0.47
C PHE A 39 -0.55 -2.26 0.31
N TYR A 40 0.74 -2.54 0.45
CA TYR A 40 1.75 -1.59 0.89
C TYR A 40 2.98 -1.67 -0.01
N TYR A 41 3.83 -0.65 0.02
CA TYR A 41 5.11 -0.67 -0.70
C TYR A 41 6.17 -1.36 0.18
N SER A 42 6.91 -2.31 -0.38
CA SER A 42 8.02 -2.94 0.31
C SER A 42 9.10 -1.89 0.55
N ASN A 43 9.43 -1.63 1.82
CA ASN A 43 10.52 -0.74 2.20
C ASN A 43 11.50 -1.49 3.10
N VAL A 44 12.79 -1.22 2.94
CA VAL A 44 13.89 -1.77 3.75
C VAL A 44 13.92 -1.21 5.17
N SER A 45 13.14 -0.16 5.48
CA SER A 45 13.04 0.40 6.83
C SER A 45 11.63 0.83 7.23
N SER A 46 11.29 0.58 8.51
CA SER A 46 10.10 1.03 9.26
C SER A 46 8.71 0.71 8.68
N THR A 47 7.70 0.81 9.53
CA THR A 47 6.28 0.51 9.26
C THR A 47 5.78 1.28 8.03
N SER A 48 5.48 0.57 6.95
CA SER A 48 4.88 1.15 5.75
C SER A 48 3.38 1.37 5.94
N ALA A 49 2.87 2.45 5.39
CA ALA A 49 1.45 2.70 5.36
C ALA A 49 0.77 1.82 4.29
N ASP A 50 -0.41 1.32 4.63
CA ASP A 50 -1.26 0.56 3.74
C ASP A 50 -2.08 1.52 2.87
N TYR A 51 -2.23 1.13 1.62
CA TYR A 51 -3.07 1.77 0.63
C TYR A 51 -4.28 0.89 0.36
N VAL A 52 -5.47 1.49 0.42
CA VAL A 52 -6.69 0.91 -0.13
C VAL A 52 -7.10 1.73 -1.33
N LEU A 53 -7.05 1.12 -2.50
CA LEU A 53 -7.46 1.74 -3.77
C LEU A 53 -8.77 1.15 -4.26
N LEU A 54 -9.57 1.98 -4.92
CA LEU A 54 -10.69 1.58 -5.73
C LEU A 54 -10.33 1.80 -7.20
N CYS A 55 -10.14 0.70 -7.92
CA CYS A 55 -9.72 0.68 -9.31
C CYS A 55 -10.93 0.42 -10.21
N ASP A 56 -11.18 1.31 -11.17
CA ASP A 56 -12.17 1.14 -12.23
C ASP A 56 -11.59 0.32 -13.38
N THR A 57 -12.14 -0.87 -13.63
CA THR A 57 -11.63 -1.75 -14.68
C THR A 57 -12.06 -1.33 -16.09
N ILE A 58 -13.04 -0.44 -16.23
CA ILE A 58 -13.51 0.07 -17.53
C ILE A 58 -12.69 1.28 -17.95
N ASN A 59 -12.55 2.25 -17.04
CA ASN A 59 -11.93 3.54 -17.35
C ASN A 59 -10.44 3.59 -16.95
N GLY A 60 -9.92 2.57 -16.27
CA GLY A 60 -8.55 2.53 -15.76
C GLY A 60 -8.26 3.55 -14.64
N LYS A 61 -9.29 4.19 -14.09
CA LYS A 61 -9.16 5.21 -13.05
C LYS A 61 -9.00 4.55 -11.68
N ASN A 62 -8.00 4.99 -10.92
CA ASN A 62 -7.78 4.53 -9.55
C ASN A 62 -8.02 5.67 -8.57
N ASP A 63 -8.92 5.46 -7.61
CA ASP A 63 -9.21 6.41 -6.54
C ASP A 63 -8.68 5.85 -5.21
N THR A 64 -7.93 6.67 -4.46
CA THR A 64 -7.46 6.28 -3.13
C THR A 64 -8.59 6.38 -2.11
N VAL A 65 -8.98 5.24 -1.53
CA VAL A 65 -9.96 5.16 -0.43
C VAL A 65 -9.31 5.67 0.85
N ILE A 66 -8.13 5.14 1.19
CA ILE A 66 -7.35 5.58 2.33
C ILE A 66 -5.86 5.20 2.18
N ASN A 67 -5.01 5.97 2.85
CA ASN A 67 -3.64 5.65 3.18
C ASN A 67 -3.48 5.69 4.71
N SER A 68 -3.13 4.57 5.36
CA SER A 68 -3.10 4.47 6.83
C SER A 68 -2.15 3.39 7.35
N THR A 69 -1.57 3.60 8.52
CA THR A 69 -0.60 2.67 9.12
C THR A 69 -1.23 1.60 10.01
N ASN A 70 -2.52 1.70 10.33
CA ASN A 70 -3.19 0.83 11.30
C ASN A 70 -4.46 0.15 10.79
N ILE A 71 -4.55 -0.10 9.48
CA ILE A 71 -5.62 -0.93 8.91
C ILE A 71 -5.45 -2.37 9.41
N LYS A 72 -6.57 -2.96 9.83
CA LYS A 72 -6.68 -4.34 10.31
C LYS A 72 -7.26 -5.27 9.24
N ASP A 73 -8.32 -4.84 8.57
CA ASP A 73 -8.99 -5.61 7.52
C ASP A 73 -9.79 -4.66 6.62
N VAL A 74 -10.04 -5.12 5.39
CA VAL A 74 -10.90 -4.45 4.42
C VAL A 74 -11.97 -5.44 3.98
N ARG A 75 -13.24 -5.03 4.06
CA ARG A 75 -14.37 -5.83 3.59
C ARG A 75 -15.24 -5.03 2.66
N PHE A 76 -15.94 -5.75 1.80
CA PHE A 76 -16.88 -5.16 0.85
C PHE A 76 -18.16 -5.98 0.83
N ILE A 77 -19.28 -5.34 1.18
CA ILE A 77 -20.62 -5.94 1.21
C ILE A 77 -21.63 -4.87 0.78
N ASN A 78 -22.56 -5.19 -0.12
CA ASN A 78 -23.67 -4.32 -0.53
C ASN A 78 -23.24 -2.86 -0.83
N ASP A 79 -22.27 -2.71 -1.74
CA ASP A 79 -21.71 -1.42 -2.15
C ASP A 79 -21.10 -0.58 -1.00
N THR A 80 -20.77 -1.24 0.12
CA THR A 80 -20.13 -0.62 1.29
C THR A 80 -18.75 -1.22 1.53
N ILE A 81 -17.73 -0.35 1.53
CA ILE A 81 -16.36 -0.67 1.92
C ILE A 81 -16.24 -0.42 3.43
N THR A 82 -16.05 -1.49 4.20
CA THR A 82 -15.79 -1.41 5.63
C THR A 82 -14.30 -1.52 5.89
N LEU A 83 -13.74 -0.47 6.48
CA LEU A 83 -12.35 -0.39 6.90
C LEU A 83 -12.27 -0.67 8.41
N PHE A 84 -11.61 -1.75 8.79
CA PHE A 84 -11.37 -2.09 10.18
C PHE A 84 -10.01 -1.53 10.58
N PHE A 85 -9.91 -0.88 11.74
CA PHE A 85 -8.67 -0.31 12.25
C PHE A 85 -8.30 -0.87 13.62
N TYR A 86 -7.00 -0.90 13.89
CA TYR A 86 -6.48 -1.03 15.24
C TYR A 86 -6.63 0.32 15.96
N GLY A 87 -7.78 0.54 16.61
CA GLY A 87 -8.14 1.82 17.25
C GLY A 87 -8.56 2.90 16.25
N LYS A 88 -8.33 4.18 16.59
CA LYS A 88 -8.69 5.31 15.71
C LYS A 88 -7.84 5.32 14.43
N PRO A 89 -8.42 5.60 13.24
CA PRO A 89 -7.66 5.68 12.00
C PRO A 89 -6.54 6.71 12.09
N LYS A 90 -5.33 6.30 11.71
CA LYS A 90 -4.17 7.19 11.73
C LYS A 90 -3.21 6.89 10.58
N ASN A 91 -2.40 7.88 10.24
CA ASN A 91 -1.21 7.71 9.42
C ASN A 91 -0.03 8.19 10.25
N TYR A 92 0.87 7.26 10.59
CA TYR A 92 1.93 7.51 11.59
C TYR A 92 1.37 8.06 12.91
N ASP A 93 1.64 9.33 13.20
CA ASP A 93 1.24 10.01 14.44
C ASP A 93 -0.04 10.86 14.27
N ASP A 94 -0.53 11.03 13.04
CA ASP A 94 -1.68 11.89 12.74
C ASP A 94 -2.97 11.10 12.61
N TYR A 95 -4.05 11.59 13.23
CA TYR A 95 -5.39 11.04 13.03
C TYR A 95 -5.96 11.41 11.65
N LEU A 96 -6.65 10.47 11.02
CA LEU A 96 -7.22 10.66 9.70
C LEU A 96 -8.73 10.95 9.76
N ILE A 97 -9.16 11.93 8.98
CA ILE A 97 -10.57 12.10 8.63
C ILE A 97 -10.81 11.32 7.33
N ILE A 98 -11.64 10.28 7.43
CA ILE A 98 -11.96 9.41 6.29
C ILE A 98 -13.23 9.91 5.61
N LYS A 99 -13.22 9.97 4.28
CA LYS A 99 -14.41 10.27 3.47
C LYS A 99 -15.47 9.21 3.68
N LYS A 100 -16.75 9.61 3.70
CA LYS A 100 -17.88 8.67 3.88
C LYS A 100 -18.29 7.96 2.59
N THR A 101 -17.85 8.44 1.43
CA THR A 101 -18.18 7.89 0.11
C THR A 101 -17.04 8.06 -0.86
N ILE A 102 -16.99 7.18 -1.87
CA ILE A 102 -16.07 7.26 -3.01
C ILE A 102 -16.72 6.61 -4.24
N GLY A 103 -16.91 7.40 -5.30
CA GLY A 103 -17.80 7.02 -6.39
C GLY A 103 -19.19 6.68 -5.85
N ASP A 104 -19.70 5.50 -6.24
CA ASP A 104 -21.02 5.00 -5.80
C ASP A 104 -20.95 4.19 -4.49
N PHE A 105 -19.76 4.02 -3.90
CA PHE A 105 -19.59 3.20 -2.70
C PHE A 105 -19.63 4.02 -1.42
N LYS A 106 -20.25 3.43 -0.40
CA LYS A 106 -20.20 3.94 0.97
C LYS A 106 -18.93 3.45 1.66
N ILE A 107 -18.36 4.26 2.54
CA ILE A 107 -17.22 3.90 3.37
C ILE A 107 -17.66 3.94 4.83
N THR A 108 -17.47 2.83 5.52
CA THR A 108 -17.71 2.69 6.96
C THR A 108 -16.42 2.33 7.68
N ILE A 109 -16.33 2.74 8.94
CA ILE A 109 -15.14 2.57 9.77
C ILE A 109 -15.54 1.77 10.99
N ASP A 110 -14.80 0.70 11.27
CA ASP A 110 -14.89 -0.02 12.54
C ASP A 110 -13.57 0.17 13.30
N THR A 111 -13.66 0.72 14.52
CA THR A 111 -12.53 0.99 15.41
C THR A 111 -12.57 0.17 16.69
N ASN A 112 -13.54 -0.75 16.82
CA ASN A 112 -13.78 -1.52 18.04
C ASN A 112 -12.69 -2.58 18.29
N SER A 113 -11.83 -2.82 17.30
CA SER A 113 -10.68 -3.71 17.42
C SER A 113 -9.51 -3.01 18.11
N VAL A 114 -9.58 -2.87 19.43
CA VAL A 114 -8.44 -2.40 20.23
C VAL A 114 -7.54 -3.61 20.52
N SER A 115 -6.32 -3.63 19.96
CA SER A 115 -5.29 -4.58 20.35
C SER A 115 -4.47 -3.99 21.49
N ASN A 116 -4.34 -4.70 22.61
CA ASN A 116 -3.45 -4.33 23.72
C ASN A 116 -1.97 -4.69 23.44
N GLY A 117 -1.69 -5.36 22.31
CA GLY A 117 -0.35 -5.76 21.87
C GLY A 117 0.03 -5.16 20.51
N PRO A 118 1.27 -5.40 20.05
CA PRO A 118 1.72 -4.93 18.75
C PRO A 118 0.81 -5.44 17.62
N ILE A 119 0.69 -4.66 16.56
CA ILE A 119 -0.02 -5.07 15.34
C ILE A 119 0.67 -6.35 14.82
N PRO A 120 -0.06 -7.46 14.61
CA PRO A 120 0.53 -8.69 14.11
C PRO A 120 1.18 -8.49 12.74
N SER A 121 2.18 -9.32 12.43
CA SER A 121 2.76 -9.39 11.10
C SER A 121 1.67 -9.72 10.07
N ARG A 122 1.74 -9.07 8.90
CA ARG A 122 0.74 -9.20 7.85
C ARG A 122 1.27 -10.15 6.78
N GLU A 123 0.54 -11.21 6.48
CA GLU A 123 0.85 -12.04 5.31
C GLU A 123 0.56 -11.25 4.03
N SER A 124 1.48 -11.28 3.07
CA SER A 124 1.36 -10.51 1.83
C SER A 124 2.00 -11.26 0.66
N TYR A 125 1.58 -10.94 -0.56
CA TYR A 125 2.07 -11.57 -1.78
C TYR A 125 2.40 -10.57 -2.88
N LEU A 126 3.32 -10.95 -3.77
CA LEU A 126 3.55 -10.24 -5.03
C LEU A 126 2.49 -10.64 -6.04
N LYS A 127 1.79 -9.66 -6.61
CA LYS A 127 0.83 -9.91 -7.70
C LYS A 127 1.62 -10.17 -8.99
N LYS A 128 1.36 -11.30 -9.65
CA LYS A 128 1.93 -11.59 -10.97
C LYS A 128 1.31 -10.61 -11.98
N GLN A 129 2.16 -9.92 -12.74
CA GLN A 129 1.75 -9.05 -13.84
C GLN A 129 1.32 -9.88 -15.04
#